data_AF-A0AAD7UGJ1-F1
#
_entry.id   AF-A0AAD7UGJ1-F1
#
_cell.length_a   1.000
_cell.length_b   1.000
_cell.length_c   1.000
_cell.angle_alpha   90.00
_cell.angle_beta   90.00
_cell.angle_gamma   90.00
#
_symmetry.space_group_name_H-M   'P 1'
#
loop_
_entity.id
_entity.type
_entity.pdbx_description
1 polymer ?
#
loop_
_entity_poly.entity_id
_entity_poly.type
_entity_poly.pdbx_seq_one_letter_code
_entity_poly.pdbx_strand_id
1 'polypeptide(L)'
;MPPQEEVSLLPKEEAAEPPRREEPTAWLLVLGSLATVLFGASGTSLPRMLQGAEEGKHWYRKQLSLLVTIHITSGCVLGLVGRHLAPQIRSALREAKAADEGNAPSVVEHRWDTLKWTLTMLVSLTHFTDVFEYFVWRQIYGTFKEFFLMETYMFVSGYLSTPVATSRRLRAIWKSVAGAYFVNQLLFLTLVKIAYKWGPVGRLDQTFKDYSSKEAAEINMFEYFWYPFSILYYLADLIMARIAAPTWMELRYPLVMSFVLAVCVQYGGSSGFFALTEFFAFFPYYILGITVKKHARQFAQFLEWKGTRVGLALGFMLMFVVTIVSYGLKNELGLNSVLEHTGWFDAMEGKEGFDFKSDYSGKTLWFAWYDNVGGIPLRFLMIAAAISLFGGGSDPVVFKLPFGGFELDITQQGKNSMANYILHYYLKFLLAFTPLFLPSHYGIPKILLICFIVFVQANFWMWPPVQRFLKPIFLAPNMDFLLAPPEDLPSRQHQQQHQQHQQKGVVVASKKP
;
A
#
# COMPACT_ATOMS: atom_id res chain seq x y z
N MET A 1 -39.81 32.28 42.12
CA MET A 1 -38.33 32.33 42.02
C MET A 1 -37.81 31.00 42.52
N PRO A 2 -36.96 30.28 41.77
CA PRO A 2 -36.30 29.08 42.30
C PRO A 2 -35.24 29.47 43.34
N PRO A 3 -34.81 28.54 44.22
CA PRO A 3 -33.74 28.80 45.18
C PRO A 3 -32.43 29.10 44.45
N GLN A 4 -31.61 30.00 45.01
CA GLN A 4 -30.22 30.13 44.59
C GLN A 4 -29.45 28.92 45.13
N GLU A 5 -28.97 28.05 44.24
CA GLU A 5 -28.00 27.03 44.63
C GLU A 5 -26.69 27.73 45.05
N GLU A 6 -26.26 27.50 46.28
CA GLU A 6 -24.93 27.89 46.72
C GLU A 6 -23.90 27.10 45.91
N VAL A 7 -23.29 27.75 44.92
CA VAL A 7 -22.15 27.22 44.19
C VAL A 7 -20.99 27.09 45.17
N SER A 8 -20.82 25.88 45.71
CA SER A 8 -19.74 25.52 46.62
C SER A 8 -18.40 25.83 45.95
N LEU A 9 -17.74 26.89 46.42
CA LEU A 9 -16.38 27.25 46.06
C LEU A 9 -15.41 26.29 46.77
N LEU A 10 -15.45 25.01 46.38
CA LEU A 10 -14.34 24.11 46.67
C LEU A 10 -13.08 24.76 46.10
N PRO A 11 -11.98 24.84 46.88
CA PRO A 11 -10.73 25.38 46.37
C PRO A 11 -10.35 24.58 45.13
N LYS A 12 -10.05 25.27 44.03
CA LYS A 12 -9.36 24.64 42.92
C LYS A 12 -8.04 24.14 43.50
N GLU A 13 -7.91 22.83 43.69
CA GLU A 13 -6.60 22.21 43.77
C GLU A 13 -5.83 22.70 42.54
N GLU A 14 -4.73 23.40 42.77
CA GLU A 14 -3.76 23.69 41.72
C GLU A 14 -3.24 22.34 41.27
N ALA A 15 -3.85 21.80 40.22
CA ALA A 15 -3.46 20.54 39.62
C ALA A 15 -1.98 20.66 39.25
N ALA A 16 -1.14 19.99 40.05
CA ALA A 16 0.30 20.15 40.00
C ALA A 16 0.78 20.03 38.54
N GLU A 17 1.57 21.01 38.07
CA GLU A 17 2.02 21.03 36.67
C GLU A 17 2.55 19.63 36.31
N PRO A 18 1.97 18.98 35.28
CA PRO A 18 2.39 17.62 34.94
C PRO A 18 3.90 17.65 34.63
N PRO A 19 4.68 16.69 35.15
CA PRO A 19 6.14 16.75 35.11
C PRO A 19 6.61 16.99 33.68
N ARG A 20 7.45 18.03 33.50
CA ARG A 20 7.88 18.48 32.17
C ARG A 20 8.48 17.30 31.40
N ARG A 21 7.88 17.01 30.25
CA ARG A 21 8.32 15.94 29.36
C ARG A 21 9.75 16.19 28.90
N GLU A 22 10.66 15.28 29.24
CA GLU A 22 11.91 15.13 28.50
C GLU A 22 11.57 14.58 27.11
N GLU A 23 11.35 15.49 26.16
CA GLU A 23 11.18 15.12 24.75
C GLU A 23 12.39 14.32 24.26
N PRO A 24 12.19 13.29 23.40
CA PRO A 24 13.30 12.66 22.70
C PRO A 24 14.17 13.73 22.04
N THR A 25 15.48 13.67 22.27
CA THR A 25 16.38 14.61 21.61
C THR A 25 16.29 14.38 20.11
N ALA A 26 15.85 15.41 19.37
CA ALA A 26 15.51 15.27 17.94
C ALA A 26 16.66 14.67 17.11
N TRP A 27 17.91 14.87 17.52
CA TRP A 27 19.09 14.28 16.90
C TRP A 27 19.16 12.74 17.00
N LEU A 28 18.61 12.11 18.05
CA LEU A 28 18.54 10.65 18.15
C LEU A 28 17.60 10.06 17.10
N LEU A 29 16.47 10.71 16.84
CA LEU A 29 15.50 10.28 15.81
C LEU A 29 16.08 10.47 14.40
N VAL A 30 16.83 11.56 14.17
CA VAL A 30 17.60 11.75 12.93
C VAL A 30 18.66 10.67 12.77
N LEU A 31 19.51 10.45 13.79
CA LEU A 31 20.57 9.45 13.76
C LEU A 31 20.02 8.03 13.54
N GLY A 32 18.94 7.67 14.24
CA GLY A 32 18.26 6.39 14.05
C GLY A 32 17.68 6.22 12.64
N SER A 33 17.15 7.29 12.04
CA SER A 33 16.65 7.24 10.66
C SER A 33 17.78 7.03 9.64
N LEU A 34 18.88 7.78 9.77
CA LEU A 34 20.07 7.62 8.92
C LEU A 34 20.69 6.23 9.06
N ALA A 35 20.83 5.73 10.29
CA ALA A 35 21.34 4.39 10.56
C ALA A 35 20.40 3.29 10.04
N THR A 36 19.07 3.50 10.08
CA THR A 36 18.10 2.55 9.53
C THR A 36 18.26 2.39 8.02
N VAL A 37 18.45 3.51 7.31
CA VAL A 37 18.75 3.54 5.87
C VAL A 37 20.04 2.80 5.56
N LEU A 38 21.13 3.17 6.22
CA LEU A 38 22.44 2.56 5.96
C LEU A 38 22.45 1.07 6.31
N PHE A 39 21.82 0.66 7.42
CA PHE A 39 21.68 -0.75 7.82
C PHE A 39 20.89 -1.56 6.78
N GLY A 40 19.71 -1.07 6.39
CA GLY A 40 18.85 -1.72 5.40
C GLY A 40 19.53 -1.85 4.05
N ALA A 41 19.95 -0.73 3.46
CA ALA A 41 20.53 -0.70 2.11
C ALA A 41 21.88 -1.45 2.00
N SER A 42 22.70 -1.44 3.06
CA SER A 42 23.91 -2.27 3.07
C SER A 42 23.57 -3.76 3.15
N GLY A 43 22.63 -4.13 4.02
CA GLY A 43 22.22 -5.52 4.22
C GLY A 43 21.56 -6.15 3.00
N THR A 44 20.70 -5.43 2.28
CA THR A 44 20.12 -5.90 1.00
C THR A 44 21.17 -6.02 -0.11
N SER A 45 22.29 -5.29 0.00
CA SER A 45 23.43 -5.40 -0.92
C SER A 45 24.39 -6.54 -0.57
N LEU A 46 24.47 -6.98 0.70
CA LEU A 46 25.38 -8.04 1.15
C LEU A 46 25.23 -9.37 0.37
N PRO A 47 24.02 -9.91 0.13
CA PRO A 47 23.80 -11.14 -0.63
C PRO A 47 24.59 -11.22 -1.94
N ARG A 48 24.36 -10.22 -2.80
CA ARG A 48 25.00 -10.13 -4.11
C ARG A 48 26.49 -9.88 -4.01
N MET A 49 26.91 -9.15 -2.99
CA MET A 49 28.33 -8.82 -2.79
C MET A 49 29.14 -10.03 -2.32
N LEU A 50 28.52 -10.92 -1.54
CA LEU A 50 29.05 -12.25 -1.21
C LEU A 50 29.14 -13.12 -2.47
N GLN A 51 28.07 -13.25 -3.24
CA GLN A 51 28.06 -14.05 -4.48
C GLN A 51 29.15 -13.60 -5.46
N GLY A 52 29.22 -12.31 -5.80
CA GLY A 52 30.26 -11.79 -6.70
C GLY A 52 31.69 -11.96 -6.17
N ALA A 53 31.87 -11.93 -4.85
CA ALA A 53 33.17 -12.19 -4.20
C ALA A 53 33.59 -13.67 -4.27
N GLU A 54 32.63 -14.60 -4.19
CA GLU A 54 32.83 -16.05 -4.36
C GLU A 54 33.15 -16.41 -5.82
N GLU A 55 32.48 -15.78 -6.78
CA GLU A 55 32.78 -15.81 -8.23
C GLU A 55 34.17 -15.22 -8.60
N GLY A 56 35.01 -14.89 -7.62
CA GLY A 56 36.39 -14.43 -7.81
C GLY A 56 36.52 -12.96 -8.23
N LYS A 57 35.43 -12.20 -8.35
CA LYS A 57 35.45 -10.83 -8.86
C LYS A 57 36.04 -9.89 -7.80
N HIS A 58 37.30 -9.48 -7.98
CA HIS A 58 38.08 -8.70 -7.00
C HIS A 58 37.41 -7.41 -6.50
N TRP A 59 36.67 -6.71 -7.36
CA TRP A 59 35.93 -5.51 -6.97
C TRP A 59 34.90 -5.79 -5.87
N TYR A 60 34.17 -6.90 -5.97
CA TYR A 60 33.17 -7.30 -4.99
C TYR A 60 33.78 -7.58 -3.62
N ARG A 61 34.96 -8.23 -3.57
CA ARG A 61 35.70 -8.45 -2.31
C ARG A 61 36.07 -7.14 -1.61
N LYS A 62 36.42 -6.10 -2.37
CA LYS A 62 36.71 -4.76 -1.82
C LYS A 62 35.45 -4.04 -1.34
N GLN A 63 34.34 -4.12 -2.07
CA GLN A 63 33.08 -3.50 -1.64
C GLN A 63 32.43 -4.23 -0.47
N LEU A 64 32.57 -5.55 -0.39
CA LEU A 64 32.01 -6.38 0.67
C LEU A 64 32.52 -5.98 2.05
N SER A 65 33.83 -5.73 2.23
CA SER A 65 34.36 -5.30 3.54
C SER A 65 33.83 -3.93 3.95
N LEU A 66 33.70 -2.98 3.02
CA LEU A 66 33.09 -1.67 3.26
C LEU A 66 31.60 -1.81 3.63
N LEU A 67 30.83 -2.62 2.89
CA LEU A 67 29.41 -2.84 3.14
C LEU A 67 29.15 -3.57 4.45
N VAL A 68 29.94 -4.60 4.79
CA VAL A 68 29.88 -5.26 6.11
C VAL A 68 30.20 -4.27 7.23
N THR A 69 31.19 -3.39 7.03
CA THR A 69 31.51 -2.32 8.00
C THR A 69 30.34 -1.36 8.18
N ILE A 70 29.77 -0.82 7.08
CA ILE A 70 28.59 0.05 7.12
C ILE A 70 27.42 -0.65 7.82
N HIS A 71 27.17 -1.91 7.50
CA HIS A 71 26.07 -2.70 8.06
C HIS A 71 26.22 -2.88 9.58
N ILE A 72 27.38 -3.38 10.04
CA ILE A 72 27.65 -3.58 11.47
C ILE A 72 27.61 -2.25 12.23
N THR A 73 28.28 -1.20 11.72
CA THR A 73 28.32 0.11 12.38
C THR A 73 26.91 0.71 12.49
N SER A 74 26.11 0.63 11.43
CA SER A 74 24.73 1.12 11.45
C SER A 74 23.84 0.33 12.41
N GLY A 75 24.00 -1.00 12.46
CA GLY A 75 23.30 -1.86 13.42
C GLY A 75 23.66 -1.54 14.88
N CYS A 76 24.94 -1.26 15.17
CA CYS A 76 25.39 -0.79 16.48
C CYS A 76 24.76 0.57 16.84
N VAL A 77 24.74 1.52 15.90
CA VAL A 77 24.09 2.84 16.11
C VAL A 77 22.59 2.68 16.37
N LEU A 78 21.89 1.80 15.64
CA LEU A 78 20.48 1.48 15.89
C LEU A 78 20.26 0.87 17.28
N GLY A 79 21.13 -0.05 17.70
CA GLY A 79 21.08 -0.63 19.04
C GLY A 79 21.24 0.42 20.15
N LEU A 80 22.16 1.37 19.97
CA LEU A 80 22.37 2.48 20.90
C LEU A 80 21.19 3.46 20.91
N VAL A 81 20.74 3.93 19.75
CA VAL A 81 19.57 4.83 19.62
C VAL A 81 18.32 4.16 20.21
N GLY A 82 18.07 2.89 19.88
CA GLY A 82 16.96 2.12 20.44
C GLY A 82 17.04 1.99 21.96
N ARG A 83 18.23 1.75 22.52
CA ARG A 83 18.46 1.70 23.98
C ARG A 83 18.17 3.05 24.66
N HIS A 84 18.53 4.17 24.04
CA HIS A 84 18.27 5.52 24.56
C HIS A 84 16.80 5.94 24.43
N LEU A 85 16.12 5.58 23.35
CA LEU A 85 14.71 5.92 23.12
C LEU A 85 13.74 4.98 23.86
N ALA A 86 14.14 3.73 24.18
CA ALA A 86 13.26 2.74 24.79
C ALA A 86 12.55 3.19 26.10
N PRO A 87 13.18 3.91 27.05
CA PRO A 87 12.49 4.43 28.23
C PRO A 87 11.41 5.46 27.87
N GLN A 88 11.72 6.40 26.98
CA GLN A 88 10.81 7.47 26.53
C GLN A 88 9.61 6.87 25.77
N ILE A 89 9.87 5.95 24.84
CA ILE A 89 8.84 5.19 24.12
C ILE A 89 7.95 4.44 25.13
N ARG A 90 8.52 3.76 26.13
CA ARG A 90 7.74 3.05 27.16
C ARG A 90 6.88 3.99 28.01
N SER A 91 7.35 5.20 28.34
CA SER A 91 6.54 6.21 29.05
C SER A 91 5.35 6.64 28.19
N ALA A 92 5.62 7.10 26.97
CA ALA A 92 4.58 7.57 26.06
C ALA A 92 3.54 6.47 25.72
N LEU A 93 3.98 5.21 25.55
CA LEU A 93 3.06 4.08 25.37
C LEU A 93 2.15 3.84 26.58
N ARG A 94 2.67 4.03 27.82
CA ARG A 94 1.88 3.91 29.05
C ARG A 94 0.89 5.06 29.19
N GLU A 95 1.34 6.30 28.98
CA GLU A 95 0.49 7.51 28.98
C GLU A 95 -0.64 7.40 27.95
N ALA A 96 -0.32 7.02 26.72
CA ALA A 96 -1.29 6.82 25.64
C ALA A 96 -2.32 5.73 25.98
N LYS A 97 -1.87 4.63 26.61
CA LYS A 97 -2.77 3.56 27.06
C LYS A 97 -3.71 4.04 28.17
N ALA A 98 -3.18 4.71 29.20
CA ALA A 98 -3.99 5.26 30.29
C ALA A 98 -5.05 6.27 29.78
N ALA A 99 -4.70 7.06 28.77
CA ALA A 99 -5.62 8.00 28.15
C ALA A 99 -6.67 7.34 27.23
N ASP A 100 -6.42 6.11 26.74
CA ASP A 100 -7.31 5.35 25.85
C ASP A 100 -8.50 4.71 26.59
N GLU A 101 -8.36 4.48 27.90
CA GLU A 101 -9.42 3.93 28.76
C GLU A 101 -10.63 4.89 28.90
N GLY A 102 -10.50 6.15 28.45
CA GLY A 102 -11.56 7.17 28.52
C GLY A 102 -12.38 7.41 27.25
N ASN A 103 -11.82 7.27 26.04
CA ASN A 103 -12.52 7.50 24.76
C ASN A 103 -11.74 6.92 23.57
N ALA A 104 -12.39 6.10 22.74
CA ALA A 104 -11.82 5.72 21.45
C ALA A 104 -11.75 6.95 20.51
N PRO A 105 -10.66 7.16 19.75
CA PRO A 105 -10.58 8.26 18.79
C PRO A 105 -11.62 8.07 17.68
N SER A 106 -12.72 8.81 17.78
CA SER A 106 -13.85 8.80 16.83
C SER A 106 -13.62 9.69 15.59
N VAL A 107 -12.51 10.43 15.57
CA VAL A 107 -12.19 11.41 14.54
C VAL A 107 -11.67 10.70 13.28
N VAL A 108 -12.28 11.01 12.14
CA VAL A 108 -11.79 10.58 10.82
C VAL A 108 -10.49 11.33 10.54
N GLU A 109 -9.35 10.65 10.70
CA GLU A 109 -8.03 11.20 10.40
C GLU A 109 -7.89 11.51 8.89
N HIS A 110 -8.00 12.78 8.51
CA HIS A 110 -7.84 13.26 7.13
C HIS A 110 -6.52 12.86 6.47
N ARG A 111 -5.47 12.65 7.29
CA ARG A 111 -4.15 12.14 6.91
C ARG A 111 -4.21 10.94 5.97
N TRP A 112 -5.10 9.98 6.22
CA TRP A 112 -5.20 8.76 5.40
C TRP A 112 -5.80 9.00 4.02
N ASP A 113 -6.71 9.97 3.89
CA ASP A 113 -7.27 10.31 2.60
C ASP A 113 -6.23 11.06 1.74
N THR A 114 -5.58 12.08 2.29
CA THR A 114 -4.47 12.81 1.64
C THR A 114 -3.33 11.89 1.23
N LEU A 115 -2.99 10.91 2.09
CA LEU A 115 -1.97 9.90 1.78
C LEU A 115 -2.42 9.01 0.60
N LYS A 116 -3.65 8.47 0.62
CA LYS A 116 -4.18 7.68 -0.51
C LYS A 116 -4.16 8.47 -1.82
N TRP A 117 -4.55 9.76 -1.81
CA TRP A 117 -4.45 10.62 -2.99
C TRP A 117 -3.02 10.64 -3.53
N THR A 118 -2.03 10.90 -2.66
CA THR A 118 -0.62 11.00 -3.05
C THR A 118 -0.05 9.67 -3.55
N LEU A 119 -0.34 8.56 -2.88
CA LEU A 119 0.09 7.23 -3.33
C LEU A 119 -0.57 6.86 -4.67
N THR A 120 -1.83 7.26 -4.92
CA THR A 120 -2.49 7.02 -6.22
C THR A 120 -1.87 7.87 -7.32
N MET A 121 -1.53 9.13 -7.02
CA MET A 121 -0.77 10.00 -7.91
C MET A 121 0.58 9.39 -8.29
N LEU A 122 1.30 8.78 -7.35
CA LEU A 122 2.59 8.11 -7.60
C LEU A 122 2.43 6.81 -8.43
N VAL A 123 1.38 6.02 -8.21
CA VAL A 123 1.04 4.86 -9.06
C VAL A 123 0.73 5.31 -10.49
N SER A 124 -0.15 6.31 -10.67
CA SER A 124 -0.45 6.83 -12.00
C SER A 124 0.79 7.43 -12.68
N LEU A 125 1.63 8.17 -11.93
CA LEU A 125 2.87 8.74 -12.47
C LEU A 125 3.85 7.66 -12.92
N THR A 126 3.99 6.57 -12.15
CA THR A 126 4.75 5.38 -12.54
C THR A 126 4.30 4.90 -13.90
N HIS A 127 3.02 4.53 -14.02
CA HIS A 127 2.53 3.85 -15.21
C HIS A 127 2.59 4.73 -16.47
N PHE A 128 2.41 6.04 -16.33
CA PHE A 128 2.55 6.99 -17.44
C PHE A 128 4.01 7.28 -17.81
N THR A 129 4.97 7.02 -16.91
CA THR A 129 6.40 7.19 -17.17
C THR A 129 7.10 5.89 -17.56
N ASP A 130 6.39 4.77 -17.72
CA ASP A 130 6.94 3.50 -18.22
C ASP A 130 7.57 3.65 -19.62
N VAL A 131 7.04 4.55 -20.47
CA VAL A 131 7.66 4.92 -21.76
C VAL A 131 9.07 5.54 -21.65
N PHE A 132 9.51 5.83 -20.43
CA PHE A 132 10.85 6.31 -20.11
C PHE A 132 11.69 5.29 -19.34
N GLU A 133 11.32 4.00 -19.30
CA GLU A 133 12.06 2.95 -18.60
C GLU A 133 13.57 2.90 -18.94
N TYR A 134 13.97 3.24 -20.17
CA TYR A 134 15.39 3.24 -20.57
C TYR A 134 16.18 4.46 -20.05
N PHE A 135 15.51 5.41 -19.37
CA PHE A 135 16.15 6.62 -18.86
C PHE A 135 16.52 6.49 -17.39
N VAL A 136 17.77 6.87 -17.08
CA VAL A 136 18.39 6.79 -15.75
C VAL A 136 17.50 7.38 -14.63
N TRP A 137 16.90 8.56 -14.85
CA TRP A 137 16.04 9.20 -13.84
C TRP A 137 14.76 8.40 -13.54
N ARG A 138 14.18 7.72 -14.55
CA ARG A 138 12.96 6.93 -14.40
C ARG A 138 13.26 5.61 -13.69
N GLN A 139 14.44 5.06 -13.91
CA GLN A 139 14.94 3.91 -13.16
C GLN A 139 15.18 4.29 -11.69
N ILE A 140 15.90 5.39 -11.43
CA ILE A 140 16.07 5.95 -10.07
C ILE A 140 14.71 6.18 -9.38
N TYR A 141 13.76 6.83 -10.04
CA TYR A 141 12.41 7.04 -9.51
C TYR A 141 11.66 5.71 -9.27
N GLY A 142 11.77 4.77 -10.20
CA GLY A 142 11.17 3.44 -10.14
C GLY A 142 11.69 2.63 -8.96
N THR A 143 13.00 2.47 -8.85
CA THR A 143 13.65 1.81 -7.71
C THR A 143 13.36 2.54 -6.39
N PHE A 144 13.30 3.88 -6.38
CA PHE A 144 13.06 4.63 -5.15
C PHE A 144 11.63 4.47 -4.61
N LYS A 145 10.61 4.64 -5.45
CA LYS A 145 9.21 4.50 -5.01
C LYS A 145 8.93 3.07 -4.52
N GLU A 146 9.59 2.09 -5.13
CA GLU A 146 9.55 0.68 -4.77
C GLU A 146 9.98 0.45 -3.30
N PHE A 147 10.80 1.31 -2.68
CA PHE A 147 11.08 1.18 -1.24
C PHE A 147 9.86 1.35 -0.32
N PHE A 148 8.76 1.95 -0.80
CA PHE A 148 7.65 2.34 0.07
C PHE A 148 6.23 2.23 -0.52
N LEU A 149 6.05 2.30 -1.84
CA LEU A 149 4.76 2.63 -2.45
C LEU A 149 3.71 1.55 -2.16
N MET A 150 4.03 0.28 -2.45
CA MET A 150 3.09 -0.83 -2.29
C MET A 150 2.95 -1.26 -0.82
N GLU A 151 4.04 -1.22 -0.05
CA GLU A 151 4.02 -1.52 1.39
C GLU A 151 3.22 -0.48 2.16
N THR A 152 3.34 0.82 1.83
CA THR A 152 2.52 1.88 2.42
C THR A 152 1.06 1.72 1.98
N TYR A 153 0.79 1.37 0.73
CA TYR A 153 -0.58 1.10 0.27
C TYR A 153 -1.26 -0.03 1.02
N MET A 154 -0.54 -1.15 1.20
CA MET A 154 -1.04 -2.32 1.92
C MET A 154 -1.16 -2.03 3.41
N PHE A 155 -0.21 -1.31 4.01
CA PHE A 155 -0.31 -0.79 5.37
C PHE A 155 -1.55 0.09 5.58
N VAL A 156 -1.76 1.10 4.73
CA VAL A 156 -2.93 1.99 4.81
C VAL A 156 -4.23 1.21 4.63
N SER A 157 -4.25 0.26 3.70
CA SER A 157 -5.40 -0.62 3.48
C SER A 157 -5.70 -1.52 4.68
N GLY A 158 -4.67 -2.02 5.37
CA GLY A 158 -4.77 -2.75 6.62
C GLY A 158 -5.28 -1.86 7.76
N TYR A 159 -4.68 -0.69 7.95
CA TYR A 159 -5.04 0.29 8.97
C TYR A 159 -6.49 0.77 8.84
N LEU A 160 -6.97 0.99 7.61
CA LEU A 160 -8.37 1.36 7.36
C LEU A 160 -9.34 0.17 7.40
N SER A 161 -8.86 -1.08 7.35
CA SER A 161 -9.69 -2.28 7.43
C SER A 161 -10.16 -2.60 8.86
N THR A 162 -11.16 -3.46 8.96
CA THR A 162 -11.63 -4.07 10.22
C THR A 162 -11.57 -5.60 10.05
N PRO A 163 -10.97 -6.37 10.98
CA PRO A 163 -10.82 -7.81 10.82
C PRO A 163 -12.06 -8.63 11.23
N VAL A 164 -13.15 -8.02 11.71
CA VAL A 164 -14.33 -8.78 12.17
C VAL A 164 -15.10 -9.39 11.00
N ALA A 165 -15.16 -10.73 10.91
CA ALA A 165 -15.97 -11.43 9.93
C ALA A 165 -17.47 -11.17 10.17
N THR A 166 -18.13 -10.45 9.26
CA THR A 166 -19.59 -10.30 9.23
C THR A 166 -20.11 -10.38 7.81
N SER A 167 -21.35 -10.85 7.62
CA SER A 167 -21.98 -10.90 6.30
C SER A 167 -22.11 -9.50 5.66
N ARG A 168 -22.27 -8.45 6.49
CA ARG A 168 -22.25 -7.05 6.04
C ARG A 168 -20.88 -6.67 5.46
N ARG A 169 -19.77 -7.08 6.10
CA ARG A 169 -18.40 -6.87 5.62
C ARG A 169 -18.13 -7.64 4.34
N LEU A 170 -18.54 -8.91 4.25
CA LEU A 170 -18.39 -9.70 3.02
C LEU A 170 -19.14 -9.07 1.85
N ARG A 171 -20.40 -8.65 2.04
CA ARG A 171 -21.15 -7.88 1.04
C ARG A 171 -20.48 -6.56 0.70
N ALA A 172 -19.85 -5.86 1.64
CA ALA A 172 -19.11 -4.63 1.38
C ALA A 172 -17.82 -4.86 0.58
N ILE A 173 -17.12 -5.99 0.78
CA ILE A 173 -15.96 -6.40 -0.04
C ILE A 173 -16.42 -6.67 -1.48
N TRP A 174 -17.51 -7.42 -1.65
CA TRP A 174 -18.11 -7.69 -2.96
C TRP A 174 -18.59 -6.44 -3.68
N LYS A 175 -19.37 -5.57 -3.00
CA LYS A 175 -19.84 -4.28 -3.55
C LYS A 175 -18.78 -3.20 -3.68
N SER A 176 -17.51 -3.49 -3.38
CA SER A 176 -16.41 -2.56 -3.62
C SER A 176 -15.30 -3.24 -4.43
N VAL A 177 -14.28 -3.77 -3.75
CA VAL A 177 -13.05 -4.22 -4.41
C VAL A 177 -13.29 -5.40 -5.36
N ALA A 178 -14.09 -6.41 -4.99
CA ALA A 178 -14.29 -7.56 -5.86
C ALA A 178 -15.20 -7.26 -7.07
N GLY A 179 -16.24 -6.44 -6.89
CA GLY A 179 -17.06 -5.95 -8.00
C GLY A 179 -16.27 -5.07 -8.96
N ALA A 180 -15.42 -4.18 -8.43
CA ALA A 180 -14.50 -3.38 -9.22
C ALA A 180 -13.49 -4.26 -9.98
N TYR A 181 -12.87 -5.21 -9.30
CA TYR A 181 -11.95 -6.17 -9.94
C TYR A 181 -12.62 -6.92 -11.08
N PHE A 182 -13.78 -7.54 -10.83
CA PHE A 182 -14.51 -8.33 -11.81
C PHE A 182 -14.84 -7.52 -13.08
N VAL A 183 -15.42 -6.32 -12.92
CA VAL A 183 -15.78 -5.46 -14.07
C VAL A 183 -14.53 -5.01 -14.83
N ASN A 184 -13.50 -4.54 -14.14
CA ASN A 184 -12.35 -3.94 -14.80
C ASN A 184 -11.39 -4.98 -15.40
N GLN A 185 -11.27 -6.19 -14.82
CA GLN A 185 -10.52 -7.30 -15.42
C GLN A 185 -11.18 -7.76 -16.72
N LEU A 186 -12.51 -7.96 -16.73
CA LEU A 186 -13.22 -8.32 -17.95
C LEU A 186 -13.14 -7.23 -19.03
N LEU A 187 -13.31 -5.96 -18.66
CA LEU A 187 -13.19 -4.83 -19.58
C LEU A 187 -11.75 -4.71 -20.12
N PHE A 188 -10.74 -4.83 -19.24
CA PHE A 188 -9.34 -4.73 -19.63
C PHE A 188 -8.92 -5.83 -20.59
N LEU A 189 -9.22 -7.10 -20.27
CA LEU A 189 -8.95 -8.24 -21.16
C LEU A 189 -9.67 -8.09 -22.52
N THR A 190 -10.90 -7.58 -22.51
CA THR A 190 -11.65 -7.32 -23.75
C THR A 190 -10.97 -6.23 -24.59
N LEU A 191 -10.52 -5.13 -23.96
CA LEU A 191 -9.81 -4.04 -24.64
C LEU A 191 -8.47 -4.49 -25.20
N VAL A 192 -7.66 -5.22 -24.43
CA VAL A 192 -6.39 -5.80 -24.90
C VAL A 192 -6.64 -6.70 -26.10
N LYS A 193 -7.59 -7.64 -26.01
CA LYS A 193 -7.90 -8.57 -27.11
C LYS A 193 -8.39 -7.86 -28.38
N ILE A 194 -9.22 -6.82 -28.25
CA ILE A 194 -9.64 -5.99 -29.39
C ILE A 194 -8.44 -5.23 -29.98
N ALA A 195 -7.62 -4.61 -29.15
CA ALA A 195 -6.50 -3.79 -29.59
C ALA A 195 -5.39 -4.60 -30.26
N TYR A 196 -5.08 -5.79 -29.76
CA TYR A 196 -4.11 -6.67 -30.43
C TYR A 196 -4.65 -7.27 -31.74
N LYS A 197 -5.96 -7.49 -31.84
CA LYS A 197 -6.59 -8.01 -33.07
C LYS A 197 -6.77 -6.95 -34.17
N TRP A 198 -6.99 -5.69 -33.81
CA TRP A 198 -7.42 -4.63 -34.75
C TRP A 198 -6.58 -3.35 -34.71
N GLY A 199 -5.72 -3.18 -33.70
CA GLY A 199 -4.88 -1.99 -33.51
C GLY A 199 -3.48 -2.13 -34.10
N PRO A 200 -2.68 -1.06 -34.07
CA PRO A 200 -1.27 -1.07 -34.49
C PRO A 200 -0.41 -1.87 -33.50
N VAL A 201 -0.36 -3.19 -33.69
CA VAL A 201 0.29 -4.20 -32.84
C VAL A 201 1.62 -3.74 -32.23
N GLY A 202 2.57 -3.26 -33.05
CA GLY A 202 3.90 -2.84 -32.57
C GLY A 202 3.94 -1.64 -31.61
N ARG A 203 2.82 -0.91 -31.41
CA ARG A 203 2.69 0.10 -30.33
C ARG A 203 2.23 -0.51 -29.00
N LEU A 204 1.47 -1.59 -29.07
CA LEU A 204 0.99 -2.32 -27.90
C LEU A 204 2.13 -3.15 -27.30
N ASP A 205 2.93 -3.84 -28.11
CA ASP A 205 4.11 -4.58 -27.65
C ASP A 205 5.10 -3.70 -26.85
N GLN A 206 5.23 -2.42 -27.22
CA GLN A 206 6.06 -1.43 -26.50
C GLN A 206 5.43 -0.96 -25.18
N THR A 207 4.11 -1.08 -25.03
CA THR A 207 3.36 -0.60 -23.85
C THR A 207 3.01 -1.72 -22.88
N PHE A 208 2.87 -2.94 -23.39
CA PHE A 208 2.44 -4.18 -22.72
C PHE A 208 3.46 -5.28 -23.01
N LYS A 209 4.68 -5.11 -22.47
CA LYS A 209 5.80 -6.04 -22.65
C LYS A 209 5.53 -7.47 -22.23
N ASP A 210 4.51 -7.66 -21.38
CA ASP A 210 4.09 -8.95 -20.84
C ASP A 210 3.45 -9.89 -21.89
N TYR A 211 3.31 -9.43 -23.14
CA TYR A 211 2.63 -10.16 -24.22
C TYR A 211 3.39 -10.08 -25.54
N SER A 212 3.60 -11.23 -26.18
CA SER A 212 3.70 -11.27 -27.63
C SER A 212 2.33 -11.03 -28.27
N SER A 213 2.35 -10.50 -29.49
CA SER A 213 1.15 -10.33 -30.32
C SER A 213 0.38 -11.63 -30.58
N LYS A 214 1.05 -12.78 -30.51
CA LYS A 214 0.41 -14.10 -30.60
C LYS A 214 -0.37 -14.45 -29.34
N GLU A 215 0.26 -14.36 -28.16
CA GLU A 215 -0.39 -14.64 -26.87
C GLU A 215 -1.59 -13.72 -26.66
N ALA A 216 -1.46 -12.44 -27.01
CA ALA A 216 -2.55 -11.47 -26.90
C ALA A 216 -3.76 -11.76 -27.82
N ALA A 217 -3.52 -12.31 -29.01
CA ALA A 217 -4.60 -12.76 -29.90
C ALA A 217 -5.29 -14.03 -29.35
N GLU A 218 -4.54 -14.89 -28.68
CA GLU A 218 -4.97 -16.19 -28.14
C GLU A 218 -5.55 -16.10 -26.71
N ILE A 219 -5.56 -14.92 -26.06
CA ILE A 219 -6.08 -14.71 -24.67
C ILE A 219 -7.38 -15.48 -24.40
N ASN A 220 -7.27 -16.48 -23.53
CA ASN A 220 -8.41 -17.20 -22.96
C ASN A 220 -9.01 -16.37 -21.83
N MET A 221 -10.12 -15.67 -22.11
CA MET A 221 -10.76 -14.74 -21.18
C MET A 221 -11.06 -15.33 -19.80
N PHE A 222 -11.37 -16.63 -19.70
CA PHE A 222 -11.68 -17.28 -18.42
C PHE A 222 -10.44 -17.60 -17.61
N GLU A 223 -9.40 -18.11 -18.27
CA GLU A 223 -8.11 -18.39 -17.65
C GLU A 223 -7.45 -17.09 -17.21
N TYR A 224 -7.26 -16.16 -18.15
CA TYR A 224 -6.68 -14.84 -17.93
C TYR A 224 -7.51 -13.96 -16.98
N PHE A 225 -8.78 -14.26 -16.71
CA PHE A 225 -9.53 -13.58 -15.64
C PHE A 225 -8.83 -13.75 -14.30
N TRP A 226 -8.28 -14.94 -14.01
CA TRP A 226 -7.61 -15.25 -12.74
C TRP A 226 -6.16 -14.80 -12.66
N TYR A 227 -5.60 -14.22 -13.73
CA TYR A 227 -4.26 -13.64 -13.75
C TYR A 227 -4.44 -12.11 -13.73
N PRO A 228 -4.38 -11.46 -12.57
CA PRO A 228 -4.82 -10.07 -12.44
C PRO A 228 -3.78 -9.10 -13.04
N PHE A 229 -4.07 -8.53 -14.21
CA PHE A 229 -3.02 -7.86 -15.00
C PHE A 229 -2.71 -6.43 -14.55
N SER A 230 -1.40 -6.12 -14.56
CA SER A 230 -0.78 -4.80 -14.38
C SER A 230 -1.17 -4.00 -13.14
N ILE A 231 -2.36 -3.39 -13.10
CA ILE A 231 -2.86 -2.68 -11.89
C ILE A 231 -3.83 -3.54 -11.09
N LEU A 232 -4.41 -4.58 -11.70
CA LEU A 232 -5.50 -5.33 -11.08
C LEU A 232 -5.01 -6.36 -10.07
N TYR A 233 -3.70 -6.66 -10.02
CA TYR A 233 -3.10 -7.53 -8.99
C TYR A 233 -3.38 -6.97 -7.59
N TYR A 234 -3.15 -5.67 -7.38
CA TYR A 234 -3.43 -5.04 -6.09
C TYR A 234 -4.91 -5.11 -5.68
N LEU A 235 -5.84 -5.12 -6.65
CA LEU A 235 -7.25 -5.35 -6.34
C LEU A 235 -7.49 -6.81 -5.92
N ALA A 236 -6.86 -7.79 -6.59
CA ALA A 236 -6.89 -9.19 -6.16
C ALA A 236 -6.28 -9.36 -4.75
N ASP A 237 -5.11 -8.78 -4.49
CA ASP A 237 -4.44 -8.75 -3.18
C ASP A 237 -5.34 -8.14 -2.11
N LEU A 238 -6.01 -7.02 -2.39
CA LEU A 238 -6.95 -6.40 -1.45
C LEU A 238 -8.17 -7.27 -1.17
N ILE A 239 -8.65 -8.05 -2.15
CA ILE A 239 -9.74 -9.01 -1.94
C ILE A 239 -9.25 -10.14 -1.03
N MET A 240 -8.12 -10.76 -1.37
CA MET A 240 -7.51 -11.84 -0.61
C MET A 240 -7.16 -11.41 0.81
N ALA A 241 -6.48 -10.27 0.99
CA ALA A 241 -6.12 -9.71 2.27
C ALA A 241 -7.34 -9.41 3.14
N ARG A 242 -8.40 -8.82 2.57
CA ARG A 242 -9.64 -8.57 3.32
C ARG A 242 -10.37 -9.87 3.66
N ILE A 243 -10.36 -10.89 2.81
CA ILE A 243 -10.96 -12.19 3.11
C ILE A 243 -10.17 -12.93 4.20
N ALA A 244 -8.84 -12.93 4.12
CA ALA A 244 -7.94 -13.61 5.07
C ALA A 244 -7.85 -12.93 6.44
N ALA A 245 -8.01 -11.60 6.52
CA ALA A 245 -7.81 -10.82 7.75
C ALA A 245 -8.48 -11.35 9.02
N PRO A 246 -9.75 -11.83 9.02
CA PRO A 246 -10.40 -12.33 10.24
C PRO A 246 -9.65 -13.52 10.83
N THR A 247 -9.49 -14.59 10.04
CA THR A 247 -8.78 -15.81 10.43
C THR A 247 -7.31 -15.51 10.76
N TRP A 248 -6.68 -14.57 10.05
CA TRP A 248 -5.29 -14.19 10.37
C TRP A 248 -5.16 -13.56 11.75
N MET A 249 -6.09 -12.68 12.13
CA MET A 249 -6.03 -11.96 13.40
C MET A 249 -6.43 -12.82 14.62
N GLU A 250 -6.88 -14.06 14.41
CA GLU A 250 -7.05 -15.10 15.44
C GLU A 250 -5.73 -15.81 15.79
N LEU A 251 -4.71 -15.71 14.93
CA LEU A 251 -3.38 -16.26 15.21
C LEU A 251 -2.72 -15.55 16.40
N ARG A 252 -1.94 -16.29 17.20
CA ARG A 252 -1.18 -15.75 18.34
C ARG A 252 -0.14 -14.70 17.93
N TYR A 253 0.46 -14.85 16.75
CA TYR A 253 1.51 -13.99 16.22
C TYR A 253 1.25 -13.67 14.73
N PRO A 254 0.19 -12.92 14.39
CA PRO A 254 -0.31 -12.80 13.02
C PRO A 254 0.74 -12.21 12.08
N LEU A 255 1.45 -11.18 12.54
CA LEU A 255 2.50 -10.48 11.79
C LEU A 255 3.72 -11.37 11.51
N VAL A 256 4.14 -12.16 12.51
CA VAL A 256 5.27 -13.11 12.36
C VAL A 256 4.91 -14.19 11.33
N MET A 257 3.70 -14.75 11.43
CA MET A 257 3.23 -15.76 10.49
C MET A 257 3.11 -15.23 9.05
N SER A 258 2.69 -13.97 8.85
CA SER A 258 2.70 -13.38 7.51
C SER A 258 4.12 -13.20 6.96
N PHE A 259 5.11 -12.79 7.77
CA PHE A 259 6.50 -12.69 7.30
C PHE A 259 7.12 -14.05 6.98
N VAL A 260 6.82 -15.08 7.77
CA VAL A 260 7.24 -16.46 7.46
C VAL A 260 6.70 -16.90 6.10
N LEU A 261 5.43 -16.62 5.79
CA LEU A 261 4.87 -16.96 4.48
C LEU A 261 5.42 -16.12 3.34
N ALA A 262 5.70 -14.82 3.55
CA ALA A 262 6.38 -13.99 2.54
C ALA A 262 7.74 -14.59 2.15
N VAL A 263 8.52 -15.06 3.13
CA VAL A 263 9.77 -15.81 2.88
C VAL A 263 9.50 -17.14 2.18
N CYS A 264 8.54 -17.95 2.65
CA CYS A 264 8.25 -19.26 2.06
C CYS A 264 7.79 -19.18 0.60
N VAL A 265 7.04 -18.14 0.24
CA VAL A 265 6.44 -18.02 -1.10
C VAL A 265 7.46 -17.62 -2.17
N GLN A 266 8.57 -16.99 -1.79
CA GLN A 266 9.73 -16.78 -2.67
C GLN A 266 10.41 -18.10 -3.11
N TYR A 267 10.11 -19.23 -2.47
CA TYR A 267 10.53 -20.58 -2.89
C TYR A 267 9.50 -21.33 -3.73
N GLY A 268 8.27 -20.83 -3.83
CA GLY A 268 7.17 -21.53 -4.50
C GLY A 268 7.22 -21.42 -6.04
N GLY A 269 8.03 -20.50 -6.57
CA GLY A 269 7.92 -20.00 -7.94
C GLY A 269 6.66 -19.13 -8.12
N SER A 270 6.72 -18.14 -9.02
CA SER A 270 5.50 -17.39 -9.36
C SER A 270 4.58 -18.24 -10.22
N SER A 271 3.38 -18.52 -9.71
CA SER A 271 2.33 -19.21 -10.47
C SER A 271 1.53 -18.26 -11.37
N GLY A 272 1.69 -16.94 -11.22
CA GLY A 272 0.88 -15.86 -11.83
C GLY A 272 -0.60 -15.85 -11.40
N PHE A 273 -1.15 -17.00 -11.01
CA PHE A 273 -2.52 -17.19 -10.60
C PHE A 273 -2.84 -16.34 -9.36
N PHE A 274 -3.86 -15.51 -9.50
CA PHE A 274 -4.32 -14.51 -8.52
C PHE A 274 -3.26 -13.51 -8.04
N ALA A 275 -2.06 -13.46 -8.63
CA ALA A 275 -0.90 -12.77 -8.05
C ALA A 275 -0.62 -13.21 -6.59
N LEU A 276 -0.75 -14.51 -6.30
CA LEU A 276 -0.55 -15.05 -4.96
C LEU A 276 0.84 -14.73 -4.38
N THR A 277 1.85 -14.62 -5.24
CA THR A 277 3.24 -14.32 -4.83
C THR A 277 3.34 -12.89 -4.30
N GLU A 278 2.85 -11.92 -5.06
CA GLU A 278 2.73 -10.52 -4.70
C GLU A 278 1.84 -10.32 -3.46
N PHE A 279 0.71 -11.02 -3.39
CA PHE A 279 -0.16 -11.04 -2.21
C PHE A 279 0.62 -11.41 -0.95
N PHE A 280 1.29 -12.58 -0.92
CA PHE A 280 2.01 -13.01 0.27
C PHE A 280 3.24 -12.14 0.59
N ALA A 281 3.89 -11.56 -0.42
CA ALA A 281 4.97 -10.59 -0.24
C ALA A 281 4.50 -9.31 0.49
N PHE A 282 3.35 -8.75 0.10
CA PHE A 282 2.85 -7.50 0.69
C PHE A 282 1.87 -7.67 1.86
N PHE A 283 1.32 -8.86 2.09
CA PHE A 283 0.40 -9.16 3.19
C PHE A 283 0.94 -8.85 4.60
N PRO A 284 2.24 -9.01 4.93
CA PRO A 284 2.79 -8.58 6.22
C PRO A 284 2.53 -7.10 6.53
N TYR A 285 2.61 -6.22 5.52
CA TYR A 285 2.35 -4.79 5.71
C TYR A 285 0.87 -4.51 5.93
N TYR A 286 -0.03 -5.27 5.30
CA TYR A 286 -1.47 -5.21 5.57
C TYR A 286 -1.81 -5.66 7.02
N ILE A 287 -1.21 -6.76 7.50
CA ILE A 287 -1.35 -7.22 8.89
C ILE A 287 -0.71 -6.22 9.88
N LEU A 288 0.41 -5.61 9.52
CA LEU A 288 1.04 -4.53 10.28
C LEU A 288 0.09 -3.33 10.41
N GLY A 289 -0.58 -2.92 9.32
CA GLY A 289 -1.60 -1.87 9.33
C GLY A 289 -2.74 -2.15 10.32
N ILE A 290 -3.33 -3.36 10.27
CA ILE A 290 -4.38 -3.77 11.23
C ILE A 290 -3.84 -3.77 12.67
N THR A 291 -2.59 -4.19 12.87
CA THR A 291 -1.97 -4.26 14.20
C THR A 291 -1.70 -2.86 14.76
N VAL A 292 -1.18 -1.94 13.94
CA VAL A 292 -0.94 -0.54 14.33
C VAL A 292 -2.25 0.21 14.54
N LYS A 293 -3.35 -0.13 13.86
CA LYS A 293 -4.69 0.42 14.14
C LYS A 293 -5.15 0.17 15.59
N LYS A 294 -4.79 -0.96 16.20
CA LYS A 294 -5.05 -1.24 17.63
C LYS A 294 -4.27 -0.30 18.58
N HIS A 295 -3.29 0.43 18.04
CA HIS A 295 -2.43 1.39 18.72
C HIS A 295 -2.43 2.74 17.98
N ALA A 296 -3.55 3.10 17.35
CA ALA A 296 -3.70 4.28 16.51
C ALA A 296 -3.23 5.56 17.21
N ARG A 297 -3.59 5.74 18.48
CA ARG A 297 -3.22 6.91 19.28
C ARG A 297 -1.73 6.98 19.58
N GLN A 298 -1.11 5.85 19.94
CA GLN A 298 0.34 5.73 20.14
C GLN A 298 1.08 6.08 18.85
N PHE A 299 0.58 5.60 17.70
CA PHE A 299 1.17 5.84 16.39
C PHE A 299 1.02 7.30 15.92
N ALA A 300 -0.15 7.91 16.13
CA ALA A 300 -0.38 9.33 15.85
C ALA A 300 0.56 10.21 16.68
N GLN A 301 0.69 9.93 17.99
CA GLN A 301 1.64 10.63 18.86
C GLN A 301 3.09 10.49 18.37
N PHE A 302 3.53 9.28 18.00
CA PHE A 302 4.88 9.05 17.46
C PHE A 302 5.18 9.92 16.23
N LEU A 303 4.23 10.04 15.29
CA LEU A 303 4.33 10.90 14.09
C LEU A 303 4.32 12.40 14.39
N GLU A 304 3.89 12.78 15.59
CA GLU A 304 3.80 14.15 16.09
C GLU A 304 4.93 14.51 17.08
N TRP A 305 5.73 13.53 17.52
CA TRP A 305 6.91 13.80 18.33
C TRP A 305 7.92 14.69 17.59
N LYS A 306 8.46 15.65 18.34
CA LYS A 306 9.48 16.59 17.86
C LYS A 306 10.71 15.83 17.37
N GLY A 307 11.12 16.14 16.15
CA GLY A 307 12.23 15.46 15.49
C GLY A 307 11.85 14.21 14.70
N THR A 308 10.70 13.54 14.97
CA THR A 308 10.28 12.36 14.18
C THR A 308 10.14 12.75 12.70
N ARG A 309 9.38 13.81 12.40
CA ARG A 309 9.18 14.26 11.00
C ARG A 309 10.49 14.62 10.30
N VAL A 310 11.44 15.22 11.02
CA VAL A 310 12.76 15.60 10.47
C VAL A 310 13.61 14.36 10.23
N GLY A 311 13.65 13.41 11.16
CA GLY A 311 14.36 12.14 10.99
C GLY A 311 13.79 11.33 9.83
N LEU A 312 12.47 11.18 9.77
CA LEU A 312 11.77 10.51 8.68
C LEU A 312 12.05 11.19 7.33
N ALA A 313 12.00 12.53 7.25
CA ALA A 313 12.34 13.27 6.03
C ALA A 313 13.79 13.04 5.59
N LEU A 314 14.75 13.09 6.52
CA LEU A 314 16.16 12.86 6.24
C LEU A 314 16.45 11.40 5.86
N GLY A 315 15.76 10.42 6.47
CA GLY A 315 15.83 9.01 6.07
C GLY A 315 15.28 8.80 4.66
N PHE A 316 14.12 9.37 4.35
CA PHE A 316 13.50 9.30 3.03
C PHE A 316 14.40 9.93 1.94
N MET A 317 14.97 11.10 2.21
CA MET A 317 15.94 11.76 1.33
C MET A 317 17.23 10.97 1.20
N LEU A 318 17.76 10.37 2.28
CA LEU A 318 18.94 9.53 2.21
C LEU A 318 18.69 8.27 1.36
N MET A 319 17.51 7.64 1.46
CA MET A 319 17.15 6.52 0.58
C MET A 319 17.10 6.94 -0.89
N PHE A 320 16.61 8.14 -1.19
CA PHE A 320 16.64 8.66 -2.56
C PHE A 320 18.08 8.87 -3.06
N VAL A 321 18.95 9.45 -2.23
CA VAL A 321 20.38 9.61 -2.54
C VAL A 321 21.09 8.27 -2.70
N VAL A 322 20.84 7.29 -1.83
CA VAL A 322 21.36 5.92 -1.94
C VAL A 322 20.91 5.30 -3.27
N THR A 323 19.63 5.47 -3.66
CA THR A 323 19.12 4.98 -4.94
C THR A 323 19.82 5.64 -6.14
N ILE A 324 20.03 6.98 -6.09
CA ILE A 324 20.80 7.71 -7.11
C ILE A 324 22.23 7.18 -7.22
N VAL A 325 22.92 7.00 -6.08
CA VAL A 325 24.31 6.54 -6.06
C VAL A 325 24.42 5.10 -6.56
N SER A 326 23.56 4.20 -6.10
CA SER A 326 23.50 2.81 -6.58
C SER A 326 23.28 2.71 -8.09
N TYR A 327 22.41 3.56 -8.65
CA TYR A 327 22.15 3.58 -10.08
C TYR A 327 23.22 4.35 -10.89
N GLY A 328 23.85 5.38 -10.33
CA GLY A 328 24.99 6.06 -10.95
C GLY A 328 26.17 5.11 -11.13
N LEU A 329 26.52 4.38 -10.07
CA LEU A 329 27.56 3.36 -10.08
C LEU A 329 27.27 2.21 -11.06
N LYS A 330 26.00 1.87 -11.32
CA LYS A 330 25.61 0.91 -12.38
C LYS A 330 26.20 1.31 -13.73
N ASN A 331 25.92 2.54 -14.14
CA ASN A 331 26.22 3.03 -15.49
C ASN A 331 27.72 3.27 -15.69
N GLU A 332 28.41 3.88 -14.72
CA GLU A 332 29.84 4.19 -14.84
C GLU A 332 30.73 2.93 -14.83
N LEU A 333 30.33 1.89 -14.10
CA LEU A 333 31.11 0.65 -13.97
C LEU A 333 30.76 -0.41 -15.03
N GLY A 334 29.86 -0.11 -15.97
CA GLY A 334 29.37 -1.08 -16.97
C GLY A 334 28.66 -2.29 -16.36
N LEU A 335 28.20 -2.17 -15.10
CA LEU A 335 27.55 -3.22 -14.33
C LEU A 335 26.09 -3.37 -14.75
N ASN A 336 25.81 -3.55 -16.04
CA ASN A 336 24.44 -3.60 -16.57
C ASN A 336 23.75 -4.96 -16.43
N SER A 337 24.50 -6.07 -16.55
CA SER A 337 24.02 -7.44 -16.33
C SER A 337 23.96 -7.83 -14.86
N VAL A 338 24.84 -7.24 -14.07
CA VAL A 338 24.60 -6.98 -12.65
C VAL A 338 23.50 -5.91 -12.59
N LEU A 339 22.65 -5.84 -11.56
CA LEU A 339 21.61 -4.80 -11.46
C LEU A 339 20.56 -4.77 -12.62
N GLU A 340 20.62 -5.68 -13.61
CA GLU A 340 19.47 -6.23 -14.36
C GLU A 340 18.75 -7.32 -13.56
N HIS A 341 19.42 -7.89 -12.55
CA HIS A 341 18.82 -8.74 -11.52
C HIS A 341 18.84 -8.04 -10.14
N THR A 342 18.57 -6.73 -10.09
CA THR A 342 18.05 -6.08 -8.86
C THR A 342 16.58 -5.78 -9.13
N GLY A 343 15.71 -6.79 -9.19
CA GLY A 343 15.85 -8.04 -8.43
C GLY A 343 15.61 -7.85 -6.93
N TRP A 344 15.67 -6.62 -6.41
CA TRP A 344 15.17 -6.34 -5.06
C TRP A 344 13.63 -6.32 -5.03
N PHE A 345 13.02 -6.00 -6.17
CA PHE A 345 11.58 -6.19 -6.39
C PHE A 345 11.27 -7.52 -7.04
N ASP A 346 12.02 -7.97 -8.06
CA ASP A 346 11.73 -9.26 -8.68
C ASP A 346 11.95 -10.45 -7.73
N ALA A 347 12.83 -10.34 -6.72
CA ALA A 347 12.87 -11.32 -5.62
C ALA A 347 11.73 -11.14 -4.61
N MET A 348 11.28 -9.90 -4.32
CA MET A 348 10.13 -9.69 -3.43
C MET A 348 8.81 -10.18 -4.04
N GLU A 349 8.57 -9.89 -5.31
CA GLU A 349 7.45 -10.38 -6.12
C GLU A 349 7.65 -11.84 -6.58
N GLY A 350 8.75 -12.49 -6.21
CA GLY A 350 9.08 -13.89 -6.56
C GLY A 350 9.11 -14.19 -8.07
N LYS A 351 9.38 -13.17 -8.88
CA LYS A 351 9.60 -13.22 -10.33
C LYS A 351 10.98 -13.76 -10.68
N GLU A 352 11.99 -13.46 -9.87
CA GLU A 352 13.22 -14.26 -9.79
C GLU A 352 12.90 -15.55 -9.04
N GLY A 353 12.27 -16.49 -9.73
CA GLY A 353 11.94 -17.81 -9.19
C GLY A 353 13.20 -18.65 -8.98
N PHE A 354 13.74 -18.64 -7.77
CA PHE A 354 14.79 -19.56 -7.35
C PHE A 354 14.28 -21.01 -7.50
N ASP A 355 14.93 -21.84 -8.32
CA ASP A 355 14.53 -23.24 -8.45
C ASP A 355 14.98 -23.99 -7.18
N PHE A 356 14.00 -24.47 -6.43
CA PHE A 356 14.19 -25.25 -5.22
C PHE A 356 15.15 -26.44 -5.40
N LYS A 357 15.33 -26.95 -6.63
CA LYS A 357 16.24 -28.07 -6.94
C LYS A 357 17.68 -27.65 -7.25
N SER A 358 17.93 -26.45 -7.77
CA SER A 358 19.30 -25.98 -8.05
C SER A 358 19.85 -25.05 -6.97
N ASP A 359 18.99 -24.26 -6.33
CA ASP A 359 19.39 -23.07 -5.58
C ASP A 359 19.29 -23.25 -4.05
N TYR A 360 19.09 -24.49 -3.57
CA TYR A 360 19.05 -24.84 -2.14
C TYR A 360 20.45 -24.83 -1.48
N SER A 361 21.16 -23.72 -1.64
CA SER A 361 22.16 -23.30 -0.66
C SER A 361 21.45 -22.54 0.45
N GLY A 362 21.86 -22.73 1.72
CA GLY A 362 21.27 -21.98 2.85
C GLY A 362 21.41 -20.45 2.75
N LYS A 363 22.22 -19.96 1.80
CA LYS A 363 22.37 -18.55 1.44
C LYS A 363 21.07 -17.98 0.90
N THR A 364 20.39 -18.69 0.00
CA THR A 364 19.11 -18.24 -0.60
C THR A 364 18.07 -18.00 0.50
N LEU A 365 17.96 -18.93 1.46
CA LEU A 365 17.09 -18.80 2.64
C LEU A 365 17.49 -17.61 3.53
N TRP A 366 18.80 -17.40 3.74
CA TRP A 366 19.28 -16.23 4.47
C TRP A 366 18.99 -14.92 3.73
N PHE A 367 19.02 -14.90 2.39
CA PHE A 367 18.70 -13.74 1.56
C PHE A 367 17.21 -13.38 1.62
N ALA A 368 16.32 -14.34 1.32
CA ALA A 368 14.87 -14.14 1.42
C ALA A 368 14.45 -13.72 2.85
N TRP A 369 15.06 -14.31 3.87
CA TRP A 369 14.85 -13.89 5.25
C TRP A 369 15.38 -12.47 5.51
N TYR A 370 16.55 -12.11 4.97
CA TYR A 370 17.08 -10.76 5.14
C TYR A 370 16.19 -9.71 4.44
N ASP A 371 15.75 -9.93 3.21
CA ASP A 371 14.92 -8.96 2.49
C ASP A 371 13.53 -8.78 3.13
N ASN A 372 12.86 -9.87 3.50
CA ASN A 372 11.54 -9.81 4.13
C ASN A 372 11.58 -9.40 5.62
N VAL A 373 12.60 -9.83 6.37
CA VAL A 373 12.65 -9.68 7.84
C VAL A 373 13.74 -8.72 8.30
N GLY A 374 14.96 -8.84 7.76
CA GLY A 374 16.05 -7.90 8.02
C GLY A 374 15.78 -6.48 7.50
N GLY A 375 15.06 -6.36 6.39
CA GLY A 375 14.62 -5.11 5.78
C GLY A 375 13.45 -4.41 6.51
N ILE A 376 12.78 -5.05 7.48
CA ILE A 376 11.61 -4.49 8.17
C ILE A 376 11.85 -3.08 8.75
N PRO A 377 12.97 -2.79 9.45
CA PRO A 377 13.20 -1.45 10.01
C PRO A 377 13.21 -0.38 8.92
N LEU A 378 13.83 -0.65 7.77
CA LEU A 378 13.86 0.25 6.62
C LEU A 378 12.47 0.40 5.99
N ARG A 379 11.77 -0.71 5.73
CA ARG A 379 10.41 -0.68 5.18
C ARG A 379 9.45 0.10 6.10
N PHE A 380 9.54 -0.09 7.42
CA PHE A 380 8.74 0.67 8.40
C PHE A 380 9.12 2.16 8.43
N LEU A 381 10.42 2.50 8.41
CA LEU A 381 10.88 3.89 8.30
C LEU A 381 10.28 4.57 7.06
N MET A 382 10.32 3.87 5.92
CA MET A 382 9.82 4.40 4.65
C MET A 382 8.29 4.54 4.62
N ILE A 383 7.55 3.59 5.19
CA ILE A 383 6.09 3.71 5.41
C ILE A 383 5.77 4.89 6.32
N ALA A 384 6.45 5.02 7.48
CA ALA A 384 6.25 6.11 8.41
C ALA A 384 6.60 7.47 7.79
N ALA A 385 7.67 7.53 6.99
CA ALA A 385 8.06 8.73 6.26
C ALA A 385 7.04 9.11 5.18
N ALA A 386 6.55 8.15 4.39
CA ALA A 386 5.49 8.40 3.43
C ALA A 386 4.21 8.94 4.13
N ILE A 387 3.80 8.36 5.26
CA ILE A 387 2.68 8.86 6.06
C ILE A 387 2.95 10.29 6.57
N SER A 388 4.16 10.56 7.11
CA SER A 388 4.51 11.86 7.69
C SER A 388 4.69 12.97 6.64
N LEU A 389 5.16 12.65 5.44
CA LEU A 389 5.45 13.60 4.37
C LEU A 389 4.24 13.84 3.46
N PHE A 390 3.50 12.78 3.14
CA PHE A 390 2.43 12.81 2.13
C PHE A 390 1.01 12.70 2.72
N GLY A 391 0.87 12.27 3.97
CA GLY A 391 -0.43 12.29 4.65
C GLY A 391 -0.80 13.69 5.18
N GLY A 392 0.19 14.50 5.57
CA GLY A 392 -0.05 15.82 6.15
C GLY A 392 -0.59 15.78 7.58
N GLY A 393 -1.31 16.85 7.95
CA GLY A 393 -1.81 17.08 9.31
C GLY A 393 -3.08 16.29 9.68
N SER A 394 -3.68 16.69 10.80
CA SER A 394 -5.07 16.35 11.14
C SER A 394 -6.08 17.01 10.22
N ASP A 395 -5.70 18.16 9.64
CA ASP A 395 -6.59 19.09 8.96
C ASP A 395 -6.72 18.75 7.47
N PRO A 396 -7.86 19.06 6.82
CA PRO A 396 -8.04 18.82 5.41
C PRO A 396 -7.10 19.70 4.56
N VAL A 397 -6.53 19.13 3.51
CA VAL A 397 -5.59 19.80 2.62
C VAL A 397 -6.35 20.33 1.40
N VAL A 398 -6.62 21.64 1.40
CA VAL A 398 -7.37 22.35 0.35
C VAL A 398 -6.49 23.42 -0.30
N PHE A 399 -6.27 23.32 -1.61
CA PHE A 399 -5.54 24.33 -2.38
C PHE A 399 -6.51 25.26 -3.10
N LYS A 400 -6.42 26.57 -2.85
CA LYS A 400 -7.15 27.59 -3.62
C LYS A 400 -6.37 27.91 -4.88
N LEU A 401 -6.94 27.62 -6.06
CA LEU A 401 -6.28 27.89 -7.33
C LEU A 401 -6.37 29.39 -7.66
N PRO A 402 -5.28 30.03 -8.14
CA PRO A 402 -5.21 31.49 -8.32
C PRO A 402 -6.15 32.03 -9.40
N PHE A 403 -6.70 31.18 -10.27
CA PHE A 403 -7.56 31.56 -11.38
C PHE A 403 -8.92 30.86 -11.26
N GLY A 404 -9.98 31.62 -10.95
CA GLY A 404 -11.37 31.17 -11.06
C GLY A 404 -12.06 30.69 -9.77
N GLY A 405 -11.44 30.85 -8.59
CA GLY A 405 -12.10 30.51 -7.31
C GLY A 405 -12.33 29.01 -7.07
N PHE A 406 -11.68 28.15 -7.86
CA PHE A 406 -11.73 26.70 -7.70
C PHE A 406 -10.87 26.26 -6.51
N GLU A 407 -11.48 25.48 -5.62
CA GLU A 407 -10.79 24.85 -4.49
C GLU A 407 -10.53 23.37 -4.78
N LEU A 408 -9.26 22.97 -4.69
CA LEU A 408 -8.80 21.60 -4.87
C LEU A 408 -8.63 20.94 -3.50
N ASP A 409 -9.71 20.31 -3.02
CA ASP A 409 -9.70 19.51 -1.79
C ASP A 409 -9.08 18.12 -2.05
N ILE A 410 -7.78 18.00 -1.75
CA ILE A 410 -7.01 16.76 -1.90
C ILE A 410 -7.53 15.68 -0.95
N THR A 411 -7.90 16.06 0.27
CA THR A 411 -8.42 15.14 1.28
C THR A 411 -9.75 14.53 0.84
N GLN A 412 -10.68 15.33 0.32
CA GLN A 412 -11.96 14.82 -0.19
C GLN A 412 -11.78 13.96 -1.45
N GLN A 413 -10.83 14.29 -2.33
CA GLN A 413 -10.49 13.43 -3.47
C GLN A 413 -9.87 12.09 -3.06
N GLY A 414 -9.03 12.08 -2.01
CA GLY A 414 -8.39 10.87 -1.48
C GLY A 414 -9.36 9.77 -1.04
N LYS A 415 -10.60 10.13 -0.68
CA LYS A 415 -11.70 9.19 -0.41
C LYS A 415 -12.12 8.41 -1.66
N ASN A 416 -11.91 8.99 -2.83
CA ASN A 416 -12.24 8.44 -4.15
C ASN A 416 -11.02 7.89 -4.91
N SER A 417 -9.85 7.80 -4.27
CA SER A 417 -8.58 7.29 -4.82
C SER A 417 -8.70 6.03 -5.68
N MET A 418 -9.52 5.05 -5.27
CA MET A 418 -9.78 3.82 -6.02
C MET A 418 -10.24 4.07 -7.47
N ALA A 419 -10.90 5.20 -7.74
CA ALA A 419 -11.30 5.57 -9.09
C ALA A 419 -10.12 5.93 -9.98
N ASN A 420 -9.23 6.83 -9.52
CA ASN A 420 -8.02 7.13 -10.28
C ASN A 420 -7.13 5.88 -10.37
N TYR A 421 -7.06 5.08 -9.30
CA TYR A 421 -6.31 3.83 -9.29
C TYR A 421 -6.71 2.94 -10.47
N ILE A 422 -8.01 2.76 -10.73
CA ILE A 422 -8.48 1.95 -11.86
C ILE A 422 -8.41 2.70 -13.20
N LEU A 423 -8.91 3.94 -13.25
CA LEU A 423 -9.25 4.61 -14.51
C LEU A 423 -8.05 5.24 -15.21
N HIS A 424 -6.96 5.56 -14.50
CA HIS A 424 -5.75 6.08 -15.13
C HIS A 424 -5.18 5.10 -16.16
N TYR A 425 -5.38 3.80 -15.98
CA TYR A 425 -4.85 2.79 -16.87
C TYR A 425 -5.57 2.75 -18.22
N TYR A 426 -6.88 3.00 -18.26
CA TYR A 426 -7.61 3.19 -19.53
C TYR A 426 -7.14 4.44 -20.26
N LEU A 427 -6.79 5.52 -19.54
CA LEU A 427 -6.19 6.69 -20.17
C LEU A 427 -4.76 6.41 -20.69
N LYS A 428 -3.91 5.69 -19.93
CA LYS A 428 -2.60 5.21 -20.42
C LYS A 428 -2.77 4.39 -21.70
N PHE A 429 -3.71 3.45 -21.72
CA PHE A 429 -4.04 2.61 -22.87
C PHE A 429 -4.46 3.45 -24.09
N LEU A 430 -5.31 4.45 -23.92
CA LEU A 430 -5.70 5.37 -25.00
C LEU A 430 -4.50 6.20 -25.51
N LEU A 431 -3.65 6.69 -24.60
CA LEU A 431 -2.48 7.49 -24.95
C LEU A 431 -1.38 6.68 -25.65
N ALA A 432 -1.30 5.36 -25.45
CA ALA A 432 -0.39 4.46 -26.17
C ALA A 432 -0.59 4.48 -27.69
N PHE A 433 -1.80 4.79 -28.17
CA PHE A 433 -2.07 4.96 -29.61
C PHE A 433 -1.65 6.34 -30.15
N THR A 434 -1.26 7.28 -29.29
CA THR A 434 -0.90 8.66 -29.68
C THR A 434 0.61 8.83 -29.84
N PRO A 435 1.08 9.82 -30.63
CA PRO A 435 2.51 10.13 -30.73
C PRO A 435 3.18 10.51 -29.40
N LEU A 436 2.39 10.91 -28.39
CA LEU A 436 2.92 11.27 -27.08
C LEU A 436 3.66 10.11 -26.40
N PHE A 437 3.26 8.86 -26.64
CA PHE A 437 3.88 7.69 -25.99
C PHE A 437 5.04 7.10 -26.80
N LEU A 438 5.40 7.67 -27.97
CA LEU A 438 6.54 7.21 -28.77
C LEU A 438 7.89 7.49 -28.09
N PRO A 439 8.82 6.51 -28.04
CA PRO A 439 10.14 6.70 -27.41
C PRO A 439 11.04 7.76 -28.08
N SER A 440 10.83 8.06 -29.36
CA SER A 440 11.72 8.85 -30.23
C SER A 440 11.89 10.33 -29.85
N HIS A 441 11.12 10.84 -28.90
CA HIS A 441 11.14 12.26 -28.51
C HIS A 441 11.29 12.39 -27.00
N TYR A 442 12.53 12.36 -26.52
CA TYR A 442 12.87 12.69 -25.13
C TYR A 442 13.07 14.19 -24.95
N GLY A 443 12.62 14.73 -23.81
CA GLY A 443 12.86 16.11 -23.43
C GLY A 443 12.05 16.53 -22.20
N ILE A 444 12.57 17.52 -21.46
CA ILE A 444 11.92 18.08 -20.26
C ILE A 444 10.45 18.48 -20.52
N PRO A 445 10.07 19.14 -21.66
CA PRO A 445 8.67 19.48 -21.92
C PRO A 445 7.73 18.27 -21.95
N LYS A 446 8.19 17.11 -22.43
CA LYS A 446 7.39 15.88 -22.49
C LYS A 446 7.19 15.28 -21.10
N ILE A 447 8.22 15.31 -20.24
CA ILE A 447 8.11 14.87 -18.84
C ILE A 447 7.10 15.77 -18.10
N LEU A 448 7.23 17.09 -18.24
CA LEU A 448 6.30 18.06 -17.64
C LEU A 448 4.86 17.86 -18.14
N LEU A 449 4.67 17.60 -19.44
CA LEU A 449 3.37 17.30 -20.02
C LEU A 449 2.77 15.99 -19.47
N ILE A 450 3.57 14.95 -19.29
CA ILE A 450 3.11 13.69 -18.67
C ILE A 450 2.74 13.90 -17.19
N CYS A 451 3.56 14.62 -16.41
CA CYS A 451 3.23 14.98 -15.03
C CYS A 451 1.92 15.79 -14.96
N PHE A 452 1.72 16.74 -15.88
CA PHE A 452 0.50 17.54 -15.99
C PHE A 452 -0.72 16.67 -16.34
N ILE A 453 -0.60 15.77 -17.33
CA ILE A 453 -1.67 14.84 -17.70
C ILE A 453 -2.04 13.96 -16.49
N VAL A 454 -1.05 13.34 -15.83
CA VAL A 454 -1.25 12.50 -14.64
C VAL A 454 -1.97 13.26 -13.52
N PHE A 455 -1.60 14.53 -13.28
CA PHE A 455 -2.26 15.39 -12.32
C PHE A 455 -3.71 15.70 -12.74
N VAL A 456 -3.94 16.23 -13.94
CA VAL A 456 -5.28 16.61 -14.40
C VAL A 456 -6.22 15.40 -14.40
N GLN A 457 -5.80 14.26 -14.95
CA GLN A 457 -6.64 13.06 -15.04
C GLN A 457 -6.97 12.48 -13.66
N ALA A 458 -6.01 12.47 -12.73
CA ALA A 458 -6.23 11.91 -11.39
C ALA A 458 -7.25 12.74 -10.60
N ASN A 459 -7.08 14.06 -10.61
CA ASN A 459 -8.01 14.98 -9.98
C ASN A 459 -9.40 14.91 -10.64
N PHE A 460 -9.47 14.75 -11.96
CA PHE A 460 -10.73 14.53 -12.69
C PHE A 460 -11.44 13.24 -12.27
N TRP A 461 -10.75 12.09 -12.24
CA TRP A 461 -11.36 10.82 -11.84
C TRP A 461 -11.82 10.82 -10.37
N MET A 462 -11.08 11.47 -9.47
CA MET A 462 -11.44 11.57 -8.06
C MET A 462 -12.50 12.66 -7.75
N TRP A 463 -12.86 13.50 -8.73
CA TRP A 463 -13.82 14.60 -8.55
C TRP A 463 -15.22 14.06 -8.21
N PRO A 464 -15.89 14.53 -7.12
CA PRO A 464 -17.16 13.94 -6.67
C PRO A 464 -18.30 13.86 -7.72
N PRO A 465 -18.50 14.83 -8.64
CA PRO A 465 -19.50 14.71 -9.71
C PRO A 465 -19.21 13.53 -10.65
N VAL A 466 -17.95 13.39 -11.12
CA VAL A 466 -17.49 12.28 -11.96
C VAL A 466 -17.67 10.95 -11.21
N GLN A 467 -17.38 10.93 -9.92
CA GLN A 467 -17.55 9.75 -9.08
C GLN A 467 -18.99 9.27 -8.91
N ARG A 468 -19.96 10.19 -8.82
CA ARG A 468 -21.38 9.81 -8.78
C ARG A 468 -21.80 9.04 -10.04
N PHE A 469 -21.22 9.36 -11.18
CA PHE A 469 -21.50 8.70 -12.46
C PHE A 469 -20.71 7.38 -12.63
N LEU A 470 -19.40 7.37 -12.33
CA LEU A 470 -18.54 6.21 -12.60
C LEU A 470 -18.65 5.11 -11.54
N LYS A 471 -18.95 5.45 -10.29
CA LYS A 471 -18.95 4.47 -9.19
C LYS A 471 -19.94 3.32 -9.39
N PRO A 472 -21.22 3.53 -9.81
CA PRO A 472 -22.16 2.44 -10.06
C PRO A 472 -21.80 1.54 -11.25
N ILE A 473 -20.86 1.96 -12.10
CA ILE A 473 -20.45 1.22 -13.31
C ILE A 473 -19.16 0.45 -13.03
N PHE A 474 -18.10 1.14 -12.59
CA PHE A 474 -16.74 0.60 -12.55
C PHE A 474 -16.22 0.24 -11.14
N LEU A 475 -16.82 0.73 -10.06
CA LEU A 475 -16.22 0.66 -8.71
C LEU A 475 -17.09 -0.04 -7.66
N ALA A 476 -18.41 0.04 -7.82
CA ALA A 476 -19.40 -0.53 -6.94
C ALA A 476 -20.66 -0.89 -7.77
N PRO A 477 -20.54 -1.80 -8.76
CA PRO A 477 -21.68 -2.26 -9.52
C PRO A 477 -22.75 -2.86 -8.59
N ASN A 478 -24.02 -2.72 -8.96
CA ASN A 478 -25.11 -3.32 -8.19
C ASN A 478 -25.15 -4.84 -8.40
N MET A 479 -24.41 -5.55 -7.55
CA MET A 479 -24.33 -7.02 -7.53
C MET A 479 -25.32 -7.63 -6.53
N ASP A 480 -26.41 -6.95 -6.15
CA ASP A 480 -27.38 -7.50 -5.18
C ASP A 480 -28.01 -8.83 -5.63
N PHE A 481 -28.11 -9.07 -6.94
CA PHE A 481 -28.55 -10.35 -7.50
C PHE A 481 -27.62 -11.54 -7.19
N LEU A 482 -26.33 -11.29 -6.90
CA LEU A 482 -25.37 -12.31 -6.44
C LEU A 482 -25.30 -12.44 -4.91
N LEU A 483 -25.87 -11.49 -4.18
CA LEU A 483 -25.72 -11.33 -2.72
C LEU A 483 -27.04 -11.51 -1.96
N ALA A 484 -28.10 -11.90 -2.67
CA ALA A 484 -29.41 -12.18 -2.09
C ALA A 484 -29.29 -13.27 -1.01
N PRO A 485 -29.82 -13.04 0.21
CA PRO A 485 -29.82 -14.07 1.24
C PRO A 485 -30.74 -15.22 0.81
N PRO A 486 -30.40 -16.49 1.11
CA PRO A 486 -31.27 -17.63 0.79
C PRO A 486 -32.63 -17.60 1.53
N GLU A 487 -32.82 -16.69 2.49
CA GLU A 487 -34.09 -16.49 3.20
C GLU A 487 -35.15 -15.72 2.41
N ASP A 488 -34.80 -15.10 1.26
CA ASP A 488 -35.75 -14.54 0.31
C ASP A 488 -36.19 -15.57 -0.77
N LEU A 489 -35.71 -16.82 -0.68
CA LEU A 489 -36.40 -17.96 -1.29
C LEU A 489 -37.76 -18.20 -0.57
N PRO A 490 -38.76 -18.88 -1.19
CA PRO A 490 -40.18 -18.71 -0.83
C PRO A 490 -40.65 -19.10 0.60
N SER A 491 -39.77 -19.61 1.46
CA SER A 491 -40.09 -20.04 2.83
C SER A 491 -40.68 -18.93 3.72
N ARG A 492 -40.28 -17.67 3.55
CA ARG A 492 -40.90 -16.54 4.28
C ARG A 492 -42.32 -16.21 3.82
N GLN A 493 -42.67 -16.43 2.55
CA GLN A 493 -44.07 -16.30 2.10
C GLN A 493 -44.95 -17.38 2.74
N HIS A 494 -44.46 -18.62 2.86
CA HIS A 494 -45.21 -19.67 3.58
C HIS A 494 -45.35 -19.40 5.09
N GLN A 495 -44.33 -18.87 5.77
CA GLN A 495 -44.47 -18.50 7.19
C GLN A 495 -45.41 -17.30 7.41
N GLN A 496 -45.36 -16.27 6.55
CA GLN A 496 -46.31 -15.15 6.63
C GLN A 496 -47.74 -15.56 6.24
N GLN A 497 -47.93 -16.46 5.27
CA GLN A 497 -49.24 -17.05 4.97
C GLN A 497 -49.76 -17.89 6.13
N HIS A 498 -48.92 -18.71 6.78
CA HIS A 498 -49.34 -19.47 7.97
C HIS A 498 -49.71 -18.56 9.14
N GLN A 499 -48.97 -17.47 9.39
CA GLN A 499 -49.32 -16.49 10.42
C GLN A 499 -50.60 -15.70 10.07
N GLN A 500 -50.82 -15.32 8.81
CA GLN A 500 -52.08 -14.70 8.38
C GLN A 500 -53.28 -15.65 8.49
N HIS A 501 -53.10 -16.94 8.21
CA HIS A 501 -54.15 -17.94 8.43
C HIS A 501 -54.44 -18.19 9.92
N GLN A 502 -53.41 -18.22 10.78
CA GLN A 502 -53.62 -18.34 12.23
C GLN A 502 -54.30 -17.10 12.82
N GLN A 503 -53.93 -15.88 12.43
CA GLN A 503 -54.58 -14.66 12.92
C GLN A 503 -56.04 -14.52 12.47
N LYS A 504 -56.41 -15.03 11.28
CA LYS A 504 -57.82 -15.06 10.84
C LYS A 504 -58.68 -16.13 11.56
N GLY A 505 -58.07 -17.08 12.27
CA GLY A 505 -58.79 -18.19 12.92
C GLY A 505 -59.35 -17.90 14.33
N VAL A 506 -58.96 -16.80 14.97
CA VAL A 506 -59.20 -16.61 16.43
C VAL A 506 -60.41 -15.71 16.75
N VAL A 507 -61.09 -15.15 15.74
CA VAL A 507 -62.18 -14.15 15.93
C VAL A 507 -63.61 -14.76 15.86
N VAL A 508 -63.81 -16.00 16.30
CA VAL A 508 -65.16 -16.56 16.52
C VAL A 508 -65.21 -17.54 17.71
N ALA A 509 -65.37 -17.05 18.94
CA ALA A 509 -66.05 -17.76 20.06
C ALA A 509 -66.06 -16.92 21.36
N SER A 510 -66.90 -15.89 21.44
CA SER A 510 -67.40 -15.38 22.74
C SER A 510 -68.64 -14.51 22.52
N LYS A 511 -69.82 -15.14 22.43
CA LYS A 511 -71.12 -14.47 22.63
C LYS A 511 -72.17 -15.46 23.14
N LYS A 512 -72.74 -15.08 24.29
CA LYS A 512 -73.98 -15.54 24.95
C LYS A 512 -73.91 -16.78 25.85
N PRO A 513 -74.82 -16.87 26.85
CA PRO A 513 -75.54 -15.77 27.54
C PRO A 513 -74.96 -15.50 28.94
#